data_AF-A0A9E4S7D8-F1
#
_entry.id   AF-A0A9E4S7D8-F1
#
_cell.length_a   1.000
_cell.length_b   1.000
_cell.length_c   1.000
_cell.angle_alpha   90.00
_cell.angle_beta   90.00
_cell.angle_gamma   90.00
#
_symmetry.space_group_name_H-M   'P 1'
#
loop_
_entity.id
_entity.type
_entity.pdbx_description
1 polymer ?
#
loop_
_entity_poly.entity_id
_entity_poly.type
_entity_poly.pdbx_seq_one_letter_code
_entity_poly.pdbx_strand_id
1 'polypeptide(L)'
;MTDVGRVLGTDPAHPLDFWVGVGEESYLQLDDIVAVETDVPGREKITLYGVVDMVRAKYEGARFDSDVFRAAEGVLPVGIATAAHVSVTRIEPEIFVPPQPGQPAARAEGAERDKALYFDGMEKRFAAGLSREGDVIWGNLEFLDGTRGAHVNISGISGVATKTSCAMFFLYSLFHSDVLGQDRANARAVIFNVKGEDLMFADKPNKRISPEDEEK
;
A
#
# COMPACT_ATOMS: atom_id res chain seq x y z
N MET A 1 -11.28 -9.08 8.41
CA MET A 1 -10.42 -8.23 9.25
C MET A 1 -9.82 -9.10 10.34
N THR A 2 -8.53 -8.97 10.58
CA THR A 2 -7.79 -9.77 11.58
C THR A 2 -7.25 -8.83 12.66
N ASP A 3 -7.55 -9.07 13.93
CA ASP A 3 -7.02 -8.22 15.03
C ASP A 3 -5.49 -8.27 15.02
N VAL A 4 -4.84 -7.10 15.02
CA VAL A 4 -3.37 -6.97 14.98
C VAL A 4 -2.83 -6.13 16.14
N GLY A 5 -3.68 -5.46 16.92
CA GLY A 5 -3.20 -4.52 17.91
C GLY A 5 -4.22 -3.53 18.44
N ARG A 6 -3.72 -2.50 19.12
CA ARG A 6 -4.54 -1.46 19.75
C ARG A 6 -4.00 -0.07 19.41
N VAL A 7 -4.89 0.91 19.26
CA VAL A 7 -4.48 2.31 19.09
C VAL A 7 -3.72 2.77 20.32
N LEU A 8 -2.53 3.35 20.14
CA LEU A 8 -1.70 3.81 21.24
C LEU A 8 -2.28 5.06 21.90
N GLY A 9 -2.06 5.17 23.21
CA GLY A 9 -2.33 6.40 23.98
C GLY A 9 -1.08 7.20 24.35
N THR A 10 0.11 6.62 24.14
CA THR A 10 1.40 7.30 24.39
C THR A 10 1.73 8.34 23.34
N ASP A 11 1.22 8.12 22.14
CA ASP A 11 1.32 9.02 21.00
C ASP A 11 -0.10 9.52 20.71
N PRO A 12 -0.33 10.83 20.54
CA PRO A 12 -1.65 11.35 20.20
C PRO A 12 -2.16 10.75 18.88
N ALA A 13 -3.45 10.42 18.84
CA ALA A 13 -4.13 10.05 17.61
C ALA A 13 -4.79 11.28 16.96
N HIS A 14 -4.71 11.36 15.64
CA HIS A 14 -5.35 12.37 14.81
C HIS A 14 -6.33 11.70 13.83
N PRO A 15 -7.27 12.45 13.23
CA PRO A 15 -8.16 11.88 12.22
C PRO A 15 -7.45 11.36 10.97
N LEU A 16 -6.25 11.86 10.67
CA LEU A 16 -5.51 11.54 9.45
C LEU A 16 -4.28 10.67 9.68
N ASP A 17 -3.89 10.47 10.93
CA ASP A 17 -2.76 9.64 11.31
C ASP A 17 -2.86 9.19 12.77
N PHE A 18 -2.36 7.99 13.08
CA PHE A 18 -2.28 7.49 14.44
C PHE A 18 -1.27 6.35 14.54
N TRP A 19 -0.95 5.97 15.78
CA TRP A 19 -0.10 4.81 16.06
C TRP A 19 -0.90 3.62 16.58
N VAL A 20 -0.51 2.43 16.14
CA VAL A 20 -1.02 1.14 16.61
C VAL A 20 0.10 0.39 17.32
N GLY A 21 -0.13 0.00 18.57
CA GLY A 21 0.70 -0.99 19.26
C GLY A 21 0.35 -2.38 18.75
N VAL A 22 1.34 -3.07 18.20
CA VAL A 22 1.17 -4.38 17.57
C VAL A 22 1.16 -5.46 18.65
N GLY A 23 0.20 -6.38 18.58
CA GLY A 23 0.11 -7.50 19.52
C GLY A 23 1.28 -8.49 19.38
N GLU A 24 1.59 -9.22 20.45
CA GLU A 24 2.75 -10.15 20.50
C GLU A 24 2.67 -11.27 19.45
N GLU A 25 1.46 -11.75 19.15
CA GLU A 25 1.18 -12.81 18.17
C GLU A 25 0.87 -12.25 16.77
N SER A 26 1.22 -10.99 16.51
CA SER A 26 0.88 -10.29 15.28
C SER A 26 2.04 -9.46 14.77
N TYR A 27 1.97 -9.08 13.49
CA TYR A 27 2.90 -8.14 12.90
C TYR A 27 2.14 -7.16 12.01
N LEU A 28 2.69 -5.97 11.85
CA LEU A 28 2.36 -5.03 10.79
C LEU A 28 3.63 -4.69 10.04
N GLN A 29 3.54 -4.60 8.72
CA GLN A 29 4.62 -4.18 7.84
C GLN A 29 4.20 -2.96 7.02
N LEU A 30 5.17 -2.35 6.33
CA LEU A 30 4.87 -1.29 5.36
C LEU A 30 3.86 -1.77 4.32
N ASP A 31 2.98 -0.87 3.91
CA ASP A 31 1.92 -1.08 2.93
C ASP A 31 0.72 -1.92 3.44
N ASP A 32 0.77 -2.48 4.65
CA ASP A 32 -0.39 -3.12 5.27
C ASP A 32 -1.52 -2.10 5.46
N ILE A 33 -2.76 -2.54 5.23
CA ILE A 33 -3.95 -1.72 5.45
C ILE A 33 -4.55 -2.06 6.81
N VAL A 34 -4.80 -1.04 7.62
CA VAL A 34 -5.36 -1.16 8.97
C VAL A 34 -6.72 -0.46 9.00
N ALA A 35 -7.69 -1.08 9.67
CA ALA A 35 -9.00 -0.52 9.98
C ALA A 35 -9.17 -0.37 11.49
N VAL A 36 -9.74 0.76 11.90
CA VAL A 36 -10.15 1.03 13.29
C VAL A 36 -11.57 1.55 13.27
N GLU A 37 -12.45 0.92 14.04
CA GLU A 37 -13.81 1.44 14.24
C GLU A 37 -13.86 2.36 15.46
N THR A 38 -14.48 3.52 15.30
CA THR A 38 -14.54 4.57 16.32
C THR A 38 -15.96 5.08 16.52
N ASP A 39 -16.41 5.14 17.76
CA ASP A 39 -17.72 5.69 18.11
C ASP A 39 -17.71 7.22 18.05
N VAL A 40 -18.73 7.80 17.42
CA VAL A 40 -18.94 9.24 17.37
C VAL A 40 -20.16 9.60 18.23
N PRO A 41 -20.02 10.44 19.28
CA PRO A 41 -21.14 10.79 20.14
C PRO A 41 -22.33 11.38 19.35
N GLY A 42 -23.50 10.76 19.50
CA GLY A 42 -24.74 11.19 18.86
C GLY A 42 -24.81 10.92 17.35
N ARG A 43 -23.92 10.09 16.81
CA ARG A 43 -23.90 9.67 15.39
C ARG A 43 -23.64 8.16 15.29
N GLU A 44 -23.65 7.67 14.06
CA GLU A 44 -23.21 6.31 13.77
C GLU A 44 -21.69 6.15 13.94
N LYS A 45 -21.27 4.90 14.08
CA LYS A 45 -19.87 4.52 14.17
C LYS A 45 -19.18 4.81 12.84
N ILE A 46 -17.93 5.25 12.91
CA ILE A 46 -17.07 5.40 11.72
C ILE A 46 -16.01 4.31 11.70
N THR A 47 -15.53 4.00 10.51
CA THR A 47 -14.33 3.19 10.29
C THR A 47 -13.27 4.05 9.63
N LEU A 48 -12.12 4.15 10.29
CA LEU A 48 -10.93 4.75 9.72
C LEU A 48 -10.10 3.63 9.08
N TYR A 49 -9.77 3.78 7.80
CA TYR A 49 -8.82 2.94 7.10
C TYR A 49 -7.55 3.71 6.82
N GLY A 50 -6.40 3.06 6.96
CA GLY A 50 -5.12 3.67 6.63
C GLY A 50 -4.06 2.67 6.26
N VAL A 51 -2.98 3.19 5.66
CA VAL A 51 -1.81 2.44 5.25
C VAL A 51 -0.70 2.59 6.28
N VAL A 52 0.01 1.50 6.56
CA VAL A 52 1.20 1.53 7.41
C VAL A 52 2.38 2.10 6.62
N ASP A 53 2.92 3.23 7.05
CA ASP A 53 4.07 3.90 6.41
C ASP A 53 5.35 3.86 7.26
N MET A 54 5.25 3.43 8.53
CA MET A 54 6.37 3.26 9.44
C MET A 54 6.10 2.16 10.46
N VAL A 55 7.12 1.36 10.78
CA VAL A 55 7.10 0.39 11.87
C VAL A 55 8.34 0.59 12.73
N ARG A 56 8.16 0.64 14.06
CA ARG A 56 9.26 0.79 15.03
C ARG A 56 9.16 -0.27 16.11
N ALA A 57 10.32 -0.71 16.60
CA ALA A 57 10.45 -1.53 17.80
C ALA A 57 11.33 -0.79 18.81
N LYS A 58 10.94 -0.82 20.09
CA LYS A 58 11.73 -0.22 21.17
C LYS A 58 11.64 -1.07 22.44
N TYR A 59 12.67 -1.00 23.28
CA TYR A 59 12.58 -1.53 24.63
C TYR A 59 11.67 -0.66 25.49
N GLU A 60 10.77 -1.31 26.22
CA GLU A 60 9.87 -0.64 27.16
C GLU A 60 10.65 -0.12 28.37
N GLY A 61 10.52 1.17 28.66
CA GLY A 61 11.14 1.79 29.83
C GLY A 61 12.66 1.97 29.75
N ALA A 62 13.33 1.49 28.70
CA ALA A 62 14.73 1.78 28.44
C ALA A 62 14.93 3.28 28.16
N ARG A 63 15.99 3.86 28.73
CA ARG A 63 16.22 5.31 28.68
C ARG A 63 17.56 5.68 28.08
N PHE A 64 18.55 4.79 28.17
CA PHE A 64 19.90 5.05 27.69
C PHE A 64 20.25 4.10 26.55
N ASP A 65 21.03 4.59 25.58
CA ASP A 65 21.47 3.77 24.45
C ASP A 65 22.25 2.53 24.91
N SER A 66 22.95 2.61 26.04
CA SER A 66 23.70 1.50 26.62
C SER A 66 22.82 0.39 27.23
N ASP A 67 21.52 0.66 27.47
CA ASP A 67 20.58 -0.34 27.96
C ASP A 67 20.42 -1.50 26.96
N VAL A 68 20.69 -1.27 25.66
CA VAL A 68 20.64 -2.31 24.63
C VAL A 68 21.56 -3.48 24.92
N PHE A 69 22.78 -3.22 25.43
CA PHE A 69 23.77 -4.27 25.72
C PHE A 69 23.35 -5.07 26.95
N ARG A 70 22.88 -4.38 28.00
CA ARG A 70 22.41 -5.02 29.23
C ARG A 70 21.15 -5.85 28.99
N ALA A 71 20.25 -5.38 28.14
CA ALA A 71 19.07 -6.13 27.72
C ALA A 71 19.46 -7.38 26.92
N ALA A 72 20.38 -7.25 25.96
CA ALA A 72 20.87 -8.37 25.16
C ALA A 72 21.59 -9.44 26.00
N GLU A 73 22.28 -9.05 27.06
CA GLU A 73 22.92 -9.95 28.02
C GLU A 73 21.95 -10.52 29.07
N GLY A 74 20.67 -10.14 29.04
CA GLY A 74 19.64 -10.58 30.00
C GLY A 74 19.79 -9.96 31.40
N VAL A 75 20.65 -8.97 31.57
CA VAL A 75 20.89 -8.26 32.84
C VAL A 75 19.78 -7.27 33.14
N LEU A 76 19.23 -6.63 32.10
CA LEU A 76 18.13 -5.69 32.20
C LEU A 76 16.86 -6.31 31.60
N PRO A 77 15.86 -6.70 32.41
CA PRO A 77 14.60 -7.23 31.90
C PRO A 77 13.77 -6.08 31.31
N VAL A 78 13.56 -6.12 30.00
CA VAL A 78 12.75 -5.15 29.24
C VAL A 78 11.82 -5.89 28.28
N GLY A 79 10.60 -5.38 28.13
CA GLY A 79 9.71 -5.79 27.05
C GLY A 79 10.11 -5.14 25.73
N ILE A 80 9.72 -5.72 24.59
CA ILE A 80 9.85 -5.08 23.28
C ILE A 80 8.45 -4.63 22.86
N ALA A 81 8.28 -3.32 22.70
CA ALA A 81 7.07 -2.73 22.15
C ALA A 81 7.27 -2.47 20.66
N THR A 82 6.43 -3.08 19.83
CA THR A 82 6.34 -2.81 18.40
C THR A 82 5.16 -1.90 18.13
N ALA A 83 5.37 -0.85 17.33
CA ALA A 83 4.31 0.08 16.95
C ALA A 83 4.40 0.42 15.47
N ALA A 84 3.24 0.54 14.82
CA ALA A 84 3.10 0.95 13.44
C ALA A 84 2.40 2.31 13.37
N HIS A 85 2.93 3.22 12.56
CA HIS A 85 2.24 4.45 12.20
C HIS A 85 1.32 4.15 11.02
N VAL A 86 0.09 4.67 11.11
CA VAL A 86 -0.96 4.48 10.11
C VAL A 86 -1.34 5.85 9.56
N SER A 87 -1.16 6.05 8.25
CA SER A 87 -1.66 7.22 7.53
C SER A 87 -3.04 6.91 6.97
N VAL A 88 -4.06 7.64 7.41
CA VAL A 88 -5.47 7.39 7.05
C VAL A 88 -5.72 7.75 5.60
N THR A 89 -6.29 6.82 4.84
CA THR A 89 -6.66 6.98 3.44
C THR A 89 -8.14 7.28 3.27
N ARG A 90 -9.00 6.65 4.10
CA ARG A 90 -10.46 6.80 4.02
C ARG A 90 -11.08 6.76 5.42
N ILE A 91 -12.12 7.56 5.62
CA ILE A 91 -12.98 7.50 6.79
C ILE A 91 -14.41 7.31 6.30
N GLU A 92 -15.10 6.31 6.83
CA GLU A 92 -16.45 5.97 6.40
C GLU A 92 -17.37 5.68 7.59
N PRO A 93 -18.48 6.43 7.77
CA PRO A 93 -18.83 7.68 7.09
C PRO A 93 -17.81 8.80 7.30
N GLU A 94 -17.83 9.82 6.43
CA GLU A 94 -16.83 10.91 6.37
C GLU A 94 -16.98 11.92 7.54
N ILE A 95 -16.61 11.48 8.75
CA ILE A 95 -16.58 12.28 9.97
C ILE A 95 -15.18 12.21 10.56
N PHE A 96 -14.44 13.32 10.49
CA PHE A 96 -13.04 13.39 10.88
C PHE A 96 -12.87 13.55 12.39
N VAL A 97 -12.95 12.43 13.12
CA VAL A 97 -12.54 12.36 14.54
C VAL A 97 -11.41 11.33 14.70
N PRO A 98 -10.50 11.53 15.66
CA PRO A 98 -9.41 10.58 15.87
C PRO A 98 -9.95 9.27 16.50
N PRO A 99 -9.29 8.14 16.24
CA PRO A 99 -9.55 6.93 17.00
C PRO A 99 -9.11 7.10 18.45
N GLN A 100 -9.77 6.37 19.36
CA GLN A 100 -9.48 6.46 20.79
C GLN A 100 -8.40 5.46 21.20
N PRO A 101 -7.54 5.82 22.18
CA PRO A 101 -6.57 4.88 22.75
C PRO A 101 -7.24 3.59 23.23
N GLY A 102 -6.60 2.45 22.94
CA GLY A 102 -7.09 1.13 23.31
C GLY A 102 -8.15 0.55 22.38
N GLN A 103 -8.61 1.29 21.35
CA GLN A 103 -9.49 0.70 20.33
C GLN A 103 -8.76 -0.38 19.53
N PRO A 104 -9.45 -1.48 19.17
CA PRO A 104 -8.87 -2.54 18.35
C PRO A 104 -8.52 -2.03 16.95
N ALA A 105 -7.31 -2.37 16.52
CA ALA A 105 -6.85 -2.16 15.16
C ALA A 105 -6.78 -3.53 14.48
N ALA A 106 -7.36 -3.63 13.28
CA ALA A 106 -7.40 -4.87 12.54
C ALA A 106 -6.80 -4.69 11.14
N ARG A 107 -6.08 -5.70 10.63
CA ARG A 107 -5.66 -5.75 9.23
C ARG A 107 -6.90 -5.87 8.34
N ALA A 108 -7.02 -4.97 7.36
CA ALA A 108 -8.08 -4.96 6.39
C ALA A 108 -7.71 -5.84 5.18
N GLU A 109 -8.64 -6.69 4.76
CA GLU A 109 -8.46 -7.66 3.68
C GLU A 109 -9.75 -7.71 2.84
N GLY A 110 -9.64 -8.20 1.60
CA GLY A 110 -10.78 -8.33 0.69
C GLY A 110 -11.55 -7.01 0.50
N ALA A 111 -12.88 -7.05 0.70
CA ALA A 111 -13.74 -5.89 0.50
C ALA A 111 -13.37 -4.67 1.36
N GLU A 112 -12.83 -4.88 2.56
CA GLU A 112 -12.44 -3.80 3.45
C GLU A 112 -11.15 -3.10 2.98
N ARG A 113 -10.20 -3.89 2.43
CA ARG A 113 -9.02 -3.35 1.74
C ARG A 113 -9.43 -2.57 0.48
N ASP A 114 -10.38 -3.10 -0.28
CA ASP A 114 -10.86 -2.44 -1.49
C ASP A 114 -11.52 -1.08 -1.17
N LYS A 115 -12.31 -1.00 -0.09
CA LYS A 115 -12.84 0.29 0.40
C LYS A 115 -11.72 1.24 0.81
N ALA A 116 -10.76 0.77 1.61
CA ALA A 116 -9.65 1.57 2.12
C ALA A 116 -8.83 2.24 1.02
N LEU A 117 -8.67 1.55 -0.12
CA LEU A 117 -7.92 2.00 -1.29
C LEU A 117 -8.80 2.64 -2.38
N TYR A 118 -10.09 2.86 -2.10
CA TYR A 118 -11.10 3.38 -3.03
C TYR A 118 -11.26 2.55 -4.31
N PHE A 119 -10.91 1.26 -4.27
CA PHE A 119 -11.12 0.37 -5.40
C PHE A 119 -12.60 0.16 -5.66
N ASP A 120 -13.42 0.08 -4.61
CA ASP A 120 -14.89 -0.03 -4.67
C ASP A 120 -15.55 1.08 -5.51
N GLY A 121 -14.99 2.29 -5.51
CA GLY A 121 -15.49 3.43 -6.29
C GLY A 121 -15.03 3.48 -7.76
N MET A 122 -14.20 2.54 -8.21
CA MET A 122 -13.70 2.53 -9.59
C MET A 122 -14.63 1.72 -10.50
N GLU A 123 -15.28 2.40 -11.45
CA GLU A 123 -16.14 1.75 -12.47
C GLU A 123 -15.30 0.95 -13.48
N LYS A 124 -14.22 1.56 -13.98
CA LYS A 124 -13.26 0.92 -14.88
C LYS A 124 -11.89 0.83 -14.22
N ARG A 125 -11.33 -0.38 -14.18
CA ARG A 125 -10.07 -0.68 -13.49
C ARG A 125 -9.06 -1.29 -14.45
N PHE A 126 -7.79 -1.02 -14.22
CA PHE A 126 -6.67 -1.77 -14.81
C PHE A 126 -5.73 -2.26 -13.71
N ALA A 127 -5.07 -3.39 -13.93
CA ALA A 127 -4.07 -3.88 -12.99
C ALA A 127 -2.84 -2.95 -13.02
N ALA A 128 -2.55 -2.30 -11.90
CA ALA A 128 -1.39 -1.42 -11.74
C ALA A 128 -0.17 -2.18 -11.17
N GLY A 129 -0.38 -3.37 -10.65
CA GLY A 129 0.67 -4.24 -10.12
C GLY A 129 0.11 -5.20 -9.08
N LEU A 130 1.02 -5.76 -8.28
CA LEU A 130 0.68 -6.63 -7.15
C LEU A 130 1.17 -5.98 -5.84
N SER A 131 0.46 -6.23 -4.75
CA SER A 131 0.95 -5.97 -3.40
C SER A 131 2.06 -6.98 -3.04
N ARG A 132 2.64 -6.82 -1.85
CA ARG A 132 3.68 -7.73 -1.34
C ARG A 132 3.16 -9.15 -1.13
N GLU A 133 1.87 -9.28 -0.88
CA GLU A 133 1.12 -10.51 -0.64
C GLU A 133 0.64 -11.16 -1.95
N GLY A 134 0.85 -10.49 -3.10
CA GLY A 134 0.41 -10.96 -4.40
C GLY A 134 -1.01 -10.52 -4.79
N ASP A 135 -1.67 -9.70 -3.98
CA ASP A 135 -3.00 -9.16 -4.32
C ASP A 135 -2.90 -8.11 -5.42
N VAL A 136 -3.88 -8.07 -6.32
CA VAL A 136 -3.90 -7.05 -7.37
C VAL A 136 -4.07 -5.65 -6.75
N ILE A 137 -3.26 -4.72 -7.23
CA ILE A 137 -3.42 -3.28 -7.01
C ILE A 137 -4.10 -2.71 -8.24
N TRP A 138 -5.29 -2.14 -8.05
CA TRP A 138 -6.08 -1.57 -9.13
C TRP A 138 -5.77 -0.09 -9.32
N GLY A 139 -5.65 0.33 -10.57
CA GLY A 139 -5.71 1.73 -10.96
C GLY A 139 -7.06 2.05 -11.60
N ASN A 140 -7.53 3.29 -11.43
CA ASN A 140 -8.72 3.76 -12.11
C ASN A 140 -8.36 4.14 -13.56
N LEU A 141 -8.95 3.41 -14.52
CA LEU A 141 -8.64 3.54 -15.94
C LEU A 141 -9.04 4.91 -16.51
N GLU A 142 -10.05 5.57 -15.95
CA GLU A 142 -10.56 6.86 -16.45
C GLU A 142 -9.52 7.98 -16.38
N PHE A 143 -8.52 7.86 -15.49
CA PHE A 143 -7.39 8.78 -15.37
C PHE A 143 -6.21 8.44 -16.29
N LEU A 144 -6.33 7.35 -17.05
CA LEU A 144 -5.30 6.86 -17.97
C LEU A 144 -5.79 6.85 -19.43
N ASP A 145 -7.06 6.52 -19.67
CA ASP A 145 -7.66 6.45 -21.02
C ASP A 145 -8.10 7.82 -21.57
N GLY A 146 -8.07 8.87 -20.75
CA GLY A 146 -8.41 10.24 -21.13
C GLY A 146 -9.82 10.66 -20.77
N THR A 147 -10.66 9.78 -20.22
CA THR A 147 -12.03 10.09 -19.78
C THR A 147 -12.06 11.22 -18.75
N ARG A 148 -11.10 11.25 -17.83
CA ARG A 148 -10.95 12.27 -16.76
C ARG A 148 -9.59 12.97 -16.81
N GLY A 149 -8.97 13.04 -17.99
CA GLY A 149 -7.58 13.43 -18.18
C GLY A 149 -6.66 12.20 -18.23
N ALA A 150 -5.48 12.34 -18.87
CA ALA A 150 -4.55 11.23 -19.08
C ALA A 150 -3.10 11.69 -18.86
N HIS A 151 -2.70 11.75 -17.60
CA HIS A 151 -1.33 12.07 -17.23
C HIS A 151 -0.84 11.12 -16.13
N VAL A 152 0.22 10.38 -16.43
CA VAL A 152 0.94 9.57 -15.44
C VAL A 152 2.37 10.08 -15.37
N ASN A 153 2.86 10.31 -14.16
CA ASN A 153 4.26 10.60 -13.90
C ASN A 153 4.88 9.39 -13.19
N ILE A 154 5.93 8.82 -13.80
CA ILE A 154 6.66 7.68 -13.25
C ILE A 154 8.04 8.17 -12.81
N SER A 155 8.20 8.34 -11.50
CA SER A 155 9.45 8.77 -10.88
C SER A 155 10.18 7.62 -10.17
N GLY A 156 11.49 7.76 -9.98
CA GLY A 156 12.28 6.82 -9.19
C GLY A 156 13.78 7.04 -9.32
N ILE A 157 14.54 6.58 -8.32
CA ILE A 157 16.01 6.75 -8.22
C ILE A 157 16.72 6.04 -9.38
N SER A 158 17.64 6.72 -10.06
CA SER A 158 18.38 6.15 -11.21
C SER A 158 19.15 4.89 -10.84
N GLY A 159 19.20 3.90 -11.73
CA GLY A 159 19.97 2.66 -11.57
C GLY A 159 19.28 1.57 -10.73
N VAL A 160 18.26 1.93 -9.97
CA VAL A 160 17.43 0.99 -9.18
C VAL A 160 15.97 1.03 -9.62
N ALA A 161 15.52 2.16 -10.18
CA ALA A 161 14.12 2.35 -10.52
C ALA A 161 13.71 1.59 -11.79
N THR A 162 12.60 0.87 -11.64
CA THR A 162 11.87 0.12 -12.67
C THR A 162 11.00 1.02 -13.56
N LYS A 163 11.39 2.28 -13.81
CA LYS A 163 10.56 3.27 -14.53
C LYS A 163 10.11 2.76 -15.91
N THR A 164 11.07 2.34 -16.72
CA THR A 164 10.82 1.79 -18.06
C THR A 164 9.99 0.52 -17.99
N SER A 165 10.29 -0.37 -17.05
CA SER A 165 9.53 -1.61 -16.84
C SER A 165 8.08 -1.34 -16.41
N CYS A 166 7.85 -0.34 -15.55
CA CYS A 166 6.53 0.10 -15.12
C CYS A 166 5.71 0.67 -16.29
N ALA A 167 6.31 1.55 -17.09
CA ALA A 167 5.67 2.06 -18.30
C ALA A 167 5.31 0.93 -19.28
N MET A 168 6.23 -0.01 -19.50
CA MET A 168 6.00 -1.19 -20.34
C MET A 168 4.91 -2.10 -19.77
N PHE A 169 4.88 -2.31 -18.45
CA PHE A 169 3.85 -3.09 -17.80
C PHE A 169 2.45 -2.46 -17.96
N PHE A 170 2.32 -1.13 -17.82
CA PHE A 170 1.05 -0.45 -18.06
C PHE A 170 0.61 -0.56 -19.51
N LEU A 171 1.51 -0.33 -20.47
CA LEU A 171 1.19 -0.51 -21.89
C LEU A 171 0.78 -1.95 -22.18
N TYR A 172 1.57 -2.92 -21.71
CA TYR A 172 1.25 -4.33 -21.88
C TYR A 172 -0.14 -4.65 -21.31
N SER A 173 -0.41 -4.23 -20.06
CA SER A 173 -1.70 -4.44 -19.39
C SER A 173 -2.86 -3.82 -20.16
N LEU A 174 -2.72 -2.60 -20.67
CA LEU A 174 -3.75 -1.94 -21.46
C LEU A 174 -4.03 -2.65 -22.80
N PHE A 175 -2.98 -3.05 -23.53
CA PHE A 175 -3.11 -3.63 -24.86
C PHE A 175 -3.39 -5.15 -24.87
N HIS A 176 -3.09 -5.85 -23.78
CA HIS A 176 -3.25 -7.31 -23.65
C HIS A 176 -4.38 -7.73 -22.71
N SER A 177 -5.12 -6.79 -22.13
CA SER A 177 -6.37 -7.06 -21.43
C SER A 177 -7.58 -6.48 -22.18
N ASP A 178 -8.78 -6.74 -21.66
CA ASP A 178 -10.03 -6.25 -22.24
C ASP A 178 -10.47 -4.89 -21.68
N VAL A 179 -9.62 -4.22 -20.90
CA VAL A 179 -9.95 -2.96 -20.20
C VAL A 179 -10.29 -1.82 -21.15
N LEU A 180 -9.73 -1.80 -22.36
CA LEU A 180 -10.02 -0.80 -23.39
C LEU A 180 -11.34 -1.05 -24.14
N GLY A 181 -11.97 -2.22 -23.98
CA GLY A 181 -13.27 -2.54 -24.61
C GLY A 181 -13.31 -2.24 -26.11
N GLN A 182 -14.32 -1.46 -26.53
CA GLN A 182 -14.54 -1.09 -27.93
C GLN A 182 -13.44 -0.16 -28.49
N ASP A 183 -12.74 0.58 -27.63
CA ASP A 183 -11.71 1.52 -28.04
C ASP A 183 -10.38 0.83 -28.41
N ARG A 184 -10.24 -0.46 -28.08
CA ARG A 184 -9.03 -1.26 -28.35
C ARG A 184 -8.60 -1.22 -29.82
N ALA A 185 -9.55 -1.24 -30.77
CA ALA A 185 -9.25 -1.20 -32.20
C ALA A 185 -8.53 0.09 -32.62
N ASN A 186 -8.80 1.19 -31.91
CA ASN A 186 -8.29 2.53 -32.20
C ASN A 186 -7.10 2.92 -31.29
N ALA A 187 -6.85 2.18 -30.22
CA ALA A 187 -5.75 2.47 -29.29
C ALA A 187 -4.38 2.30 -29.96
N ARG A 188 -3.49 3.28 -29.77
CA ARG A 188 -2.10 3.25 -30.27
C ARG A 188 -1.17 3.79 -29.19
N ALA A 189 0.01 3.18 -29.05
CA ALA A 189 1.07 3.69 -28.18
C ALA A 189 2.16 4.33 -29.02
N VAL A 190 2.59 5.53 -28.63
CA VAL A 190 3.77 6.21 -29.18
C VAL A 190 4.76 6.40 -28.05
N ILE A 191 5.96 5.85 -28.21
CA ILE A 191 7.01 5.89 -27.20
C ILE A 191 8.18 6.69 -27.74
N PHE A 192 8.58 7.72 -27.02
CA PHE A 192 9.81 8.47 -27.31
C PHE A 192 10.96 7.89 -26.48
N ASN A 193 11.74 7.01 -27.08
CA ASN A 193 12.90 6.42 -26.42
C ASN A 193 14.13 7.36 -26.52
N VAL A 194 14.33 8.18 -25.49
CA VAL A 194 15.36 9.25 -25.50
C VAL A 194 16.73 8.76 -25.00
N LYS A 195 16.80 7.65 -24.26
CA LYS A 195 18.04 7.14 -23.65
C LYS A 195 18.16 5.63 -23.81
N GLY A 196 19.25 5.20 -24.42
CA GLY A 196 19.53 3.78 -24.65
C GLY A 196 18.67 3.19 -25.76
N GLU A 197 18.72 1.86 -25.90
CA GLU A 197 18.03 1.12 -26.95
C GLU A 197 16.96 0.14 -26.43
N ASP A 198 16.70 0.16 -25.12
CA ASP A 198 15.88 -0.83 -24.41
C ASP A 198 14.50 -1.06 -25.06
N LEU A 199 13.84 0.01 -25.51
CA LEU A 199 12.50 -0.08 -26.12
C LEU A 199 12.53 -0.25 -27.65
N MET A 200 13.69 -0.21 -28.29
CA MET A 200 13.84 -0.41 -29.75
C MET A 200 13.64 -1.85 -30.20
N PHE A 201 13.57 -2.78 -29.23
CA PHE A 201 13.41 -4.21 -29.46
C PHE A 201 12.18 -4.79 -28.76
N ALA A 202 11.26 -3.94 -28.29
CA ALA A 202 10.06 -4.36 -27.56
C ALA A 202 9.12 -5.27 -28.38
N ASP A 203 9.23 -5.22 -29.72
CA ASP A 203 8.51 -6.06 -30.68
C ASP A 203 9.17 -7.44 -30.89
N LYS A 204 10.37 -7.68 -30.35
CA LYS A 204 11.15 -8.89 -30.62
C LYS A 204 11.10 -9.87 -29.45
N PRO A 205 11.02 -11.19 -29.72
CA PRO A 205 11.17 -12.21 -28.68
C PRO A 205 12.54 -12.08 -27.97
N ASN A 206 12.53 -12.19 -26.65
CA ASN A 206 13.74 -12.12 -25.85
C ASN A 206 14.48 -13.47 -25.89
N LYS A 207 15.63 -13.52 -26.56
CA LYS A 207 16.46 -14.73 -26.71
C LYS A 207 17.04 -15.28 -25.39
N ARG A 208 16.89 -14.56 -24.28
CA ARG A 208 17.42 -14.93 -22.95
C ARG A 208 16.34 -15.52 -22.04
N ILE A 209 15.08 -15.55 -22.47
CA ILE A 209 14.01 -16.23 -21.74
C ILE A 209 14.23 -17.73 -21.90
N SER A 210 14.37 -18.43 -20.77
CA SER A 210 14.42 -19.89 -20.72
C SER A 210 13.01 -20.48 -20.57
N PRO A 211 12.79 -21.78 -20.87
CA PRO A 211 11.50 -22.42 -20.62
C PRO A 211 11.02 -22.32 -19.16
N GLU A 212 11.94 -22.31 -18.19
CA GLU A 212 11.62 -22.12 -16.76
C GLU A 212 11.14 -20.69 -16.44
N ASP A 213 11.48 -19.70 -17.28
CA ASP A 213 11.00 -18.32 -17.16
C ASP A 213 9.62 -18.12 -17.79
N GLU A 214 9.19 -19.00 -18.71
CA GLU A 214 7.87 -18.94 -19.35
C GLU A 214 6.74 -19.52 -18.49
N GLU A 215 7.06 -20.37 -17.51
CA GLU A 215 6.09 -20.95 -16.56
C GLU A 215 5.73 -20.05 -15.38
N LYS A 216 6.38 -18.88 -15.23
CA LYS A 216 6.16 -17.90 -14.16
C LYS A 216 5.28 -16.73 -14.59
#